data_AF-A0A8T5NK73-F1
#
_entry.id   AF-A0A8T5NK73-F1
#
_cell.length_a   1.000
_cell.length_b   1.000
_cell.length_c   1.000
_cell.angle_alpha   90.00
_cell.angle_beta   90.00
_cell.angle_gamma   90.00
#
_symmetry.space_group_name_H-M   'P 1'
#
loop_
_entity.id
_entity.type
_entity.pdbx_description
1 polymer ?
#
loop_
_entity_poly.entity_id
_entity_poly.type
_entity_poly.pdbx_seq_one_letter_code
_entity_poly.pdbx_strand_id
1 'polypeptide(L)'
;MAKGKLWIILLIAAILLAASVVLYMKKTQPLEDLTQRYENITRLTHYGDNIGTVWSPDGSKLAFGWTPNQQFTRSDIYLIDVPAITKEGTS
;
A
#
# COMPACT_ATOMS: atom_id res chain seq x y z
N MET A 1 -45.31 33.85 20.00
CA MET A 1 -44.74 33.18 21.20
C MET A 1 -43.85 31.98 20.81
N ALA A 2 -42.90 32.12 19.84
CA ALA A 2 -42.12 30.97 19.31
C ALA A 2 -40.59 31.21 19.21
N LYS A 3 -40.07 32.34 19.69
CA LYS A 3 -38.63 32.66 19.58
C LYS A 3 -37.73 31.80 20.49
N GLY A 4 -38.28 31.26 21.59
CA GLY A 4 -37.50 30.57 22.63
C GLY A 4 -37.02 29.15 22.30
N LYS A 5 -37.45 28.54 21.20
CA LYS A 5 -37.04 27.17 20.80
C LYS A 5 -36.36 27.08 19.43
N LEU A 6 -36.38 28.18 18.66
CA LEU A 6 -35.78 28.28 17.33
C LEU A 6 -34.25 28.10 17.37
N TRP A 7 -33.59 28.63 18.41
CA TRP A 7 -32.15 28.49 18.59
C TRP A 7 -31.70 27.04 18.86
N ILE A 8 -32.54 26.23 19.49
CA ILE A 8 -32.27 24.80 19.73
C ILE A 8 -32.32 24.02 18.42
N ILE A 9 -33.32 24.31 17.57
CA ILE A 9 -33.45 23.67 16.24
C ILE A 9 -32.24 24.03 15.36
N LEU A 10 -31.79 25.29 15.40
CA LEU A 10 -30.60 25.73 14.68
C LEU A 10 -29.32 25.05 15.19
N LEU A 11 -29.19 24.85 16.51
CA LEU A 11 -28.07 24.11 17.09
C LEU A 11 -28.05 22.64 16.63
N ILE A 12 -29.19 21.96 16.66
CA ILE A 12 -29.29 20.56 16.20
C ILE A 12 -28.96 20.48 14.71
N ALA A 13 -29.51 21.39 13.90
CA ALA A 13 -29.21 21.45 12.47
C ALA A 13 -27.70 21.67 12.21
N ALA A 14 -27.05 22.54 12.98
CA ALA A 14 -25.62 22.78 12.87
C ALA A 14 -24.78 21.54 13.26
N ILE A 15 -25.17 20.80 14.29
CA ILE A 15 -24.52 19.56 14.71
C ILE A 15 -24.69 18.47 13.64
N LEU A 16 -25.90 18.33 13.09
CA LEU A 16 -26.17 17.36 12.02
C LEU A 16 -25.39 17.69 10.75
N LEU A 17 -25.28 18.99 10.41
CA LEU A 17 -24.46 19.45 9.29
C LEU A 17 -22.98 19.12 9.54
N ALA A 18 -22.45 19.44 10.71
CA ALA A 18 -21.06 19.16 11.07
C ALA A 18 -20.76 17.64 11.04
N ALA A 19 -21.64 16.81 11.59
CA ALA A 19 -21.52 15.36 11.55
C ALA A 19 -21.54 14.83 10.10
N SER A 20 -22.44 15.34 9.26
CA SER A 20 -22.50 14.99 7.84
C SER A 20 -21.21 15.33 7.10
N VAL A 21 -20.64 16.52 7.36
CA VAL A 21 -19.35 16.94 6.79
C VAL A 21 -18.21 16.01 7.24
N VAL A 22 -18.14 15.66 8.53
CA VAL A 22 -17.10 14.73 9.04
C VAL A 22 -17.23 13.34 8.39
N LEU A 23 -18.45 12.83 8.24
CA LEU A 23 -18.70 11.55 7.59
C LEU A 23 -18.33 11.59 6.10
N TYR A 24 -18.64 12.69 5.42
CA TYR A 24 -18.24 12.90 4.03
C TYR A 24 -16.71 12.91 3.88
N MET A 25 -16.01 13.67 4.73
CA MET A 25 -14.56 13.75 4.75
C MET A 25 -13.90 12.38 5.01
N LYS A 26 -14.45 11.60 5.95
CA LYS A 26 -13.95 10.25 6.26
C LYS A 26 -14.16 9.27 5.10
N LYS A 27 -15.29 9.38 4.39
CA LYS A 27 -15.57 8.57 3.18
C LYS A 27 -14.61 8.92 2.03
N THR A 28 -14.13 10.15 1.96
CA THR A 28 -13.19 10.62 0.93
C THR A 28 -11.72 10.54 1.34
N GLN A 29 -11.39 9.97 2.52
CA GLN A 29 -10.00 9.66 2.84
C GLN A 29 -9.47 8.74 1.73
N PRO A 30 -8.40 9.13 1.01
CA PRO A 30 -7.71 8.20 0.13
C PRO A 30 -7.38 6.95 0.95
N LEU A 31 -7.51 5.75 0.35
CA LEU A 31 -7.10 4.50 0.98
C LEU A 31 -5.59 4.57 1.26
N GLU A 32 -5.23 5.10 2.43
CA GLU A 32 -3.85 5.30 2.89
C GLU A 32 -3.08 3.96 2.93
N ASP A 33 -3.84 2.87 3.06
CA ASP A 33 -3.42 1.45 3.00
C ASP A 33 -2.77 1.04 1.67
N LEU A 34 -3.16 1.65 0.54
CA LEU A 34 -2.55 1.29 -0.76
C LEU A 34 -1.17 1.93 -0.93
N THR A 35 -0.94 3.11 -0.36
CA THR A 35 0.36 3.80 -0.41
C THR A 35 1.40 3.13 0.50
N GLN A 36 0.98 2.65 1.68
CA GLN A 36 1.88 2.01 2.64
C GLN A 36 2.57 0.76 2.09
N ARG A 37 1.91 0.01 1.19
CA ARG A 37 2.49 -1.18 0.55
C ARG A 37 3.66 -0.86 -0.40
N TYR A 38 3.73 0.36 -0.93
CA TYR A 38 4.77 0.76 -1.88
C TYR A 38 5.97 1.43 -1.22
N GLU A 39 5.94 1.71 0.10
CA GLU A 39 7.07 2.35 0.78
C GLU A 39 8.28 1.43 0.95
N ASN A 40 8.09 0.11 0.90
CA ASN A 40 9.14 -0.90 1.12
C ASN A 40 9.48 -1.72 -0.13
N ILE A 41 9.49 -1.09 -1.31
CA ILE A 41 9.94 -1.76 -2.54
C ILE A 41 11.47 -1.84 -2.55
N THR A 42 12.00 -3.06 -2.47
CA THR A 42 13.44 -3.32 -2.63
C THR A 42 13.74 -3.89 -4.01
N ARG A 43 14.68 -3.26 -4.72
CA ARG A 43 15.17 -3.77 -6.00
C ARG A 43 16.18 -4.90 -5.76
N LEU A 44 15.90 -6.09 -6.28
CA LEU A 44 16.76 -7.27 -6.12
C LEU A 44 17.73 -7.51 -7.29
N THR A 45 17.40 -7.06 -8.51
CA THR A 45 18.24 -7.21 -9.70
C THR A 45 18.39 -5.89 -10.46
N HIS A 46 19.53 -5.69 -11.12
CA HIS A 46 19.92 -4.38 -11.69
C HIS A 46 19.97 -4.34 -13.22
N TYR A 47 20.05 -5.49 -13.89
CA TYR A 47 20.17 -5.60 -15.35
C TYR A 47 19.74 -6.98 -15.84
N GLY A 48 19.67 -7.13 -17.17
CA GLY A 48 19.21 -8.35 -17.83
C GLY A 48 17.69 -8.52 -17.77
N ASP A 49 17.21 -9.54 -18.48
CA ASP A 49 15.80 -9.92 -18.47
C ASP A 49 15.55 -11.00 -17.41
N ASN A 50 14.46 -10.88 -16.66
CA ASN A 50 14.11 -11.76 -15.53
C ASN A 50 12.71 -12.34 -15.80
N ILE A 51 12.63 -13.67 -15.94
CA ILE A 51 11.40 -14.36 -16.33
C ILE A 51 11.06 -15.49 -15.35
N GLY A 52 9.77 -15.82 -15.25
CA GLY A 52 9.30 -17.02 -14.54
C GLY A 52 9.69 -17.07 -13.06
N THR A 53 9.46 -15.98 -12.32
CA THR A 53 9.78 -15.89 -10.90
C THR A 53 8.87 -16.78 -10.04
N VAL A 54 9.45 -17.50 -9.08
CA VAL A 54 8.72 -18.29 -8.08
C VAL A 54 9.36 -18.13 -6.69
N TRP A 55 8.52 -18.08 -5.66
CA TRP A 55 8.96 -17.99 -4.26
C TRP A 55 9.25 -19.37 -3.68
N SER A 56 10.23 -19.43 -2.78
CA SER A 56 10.32 -20.54 -1.84
C SER A 56 9.11 -20.53 -0.89
N PRO A 57 8.65 -21.70 -0.40
CA PRO A 57 7.46 -21.78 0.47
C PRO A 57 7.56 -20.98 1.77
N ASP A 58 8.78 -20.76 2.27
CA ASP A 58 9.08 -19.98 3.47
C ASP A 58 9.26 -18.48 3.20
N GLY A 59 9.18 -18.05 1.93
CA GLY A 59 9.34 -16.65 1.53
C GLY A 59 10.76 -16.09 1.64
N SER A 60 11.76 -16.93 1.94
CA SER A 60 13.14 -16.46 2.14
C SER A 60 13.94 -16.32 0.84
N LYS A 61 13.47 -16.91 -0.27
CA LYS A 61 14.18 -16.91 -1.55
C LYS A 61 13.23 -16.78 -2.75
N LEU A 62 13.80 -16.32 -3.86
CA LEU A 62 13.16 -16.26 -5.18
C LEU A 62 14.03 -17.00 -6.20
N ALA A 63 13.43 -17.93 -6.95
CA ALA A 63 14.04 -18.54 -8.13
C ALA A 63 13.49 -17.88 -9.41
N PHE A 64 14.35 -17.63 -10.39
CA PHE A 64 13.95 -17.01 -11.66
C PHE A 64 14.92 -17.35 -12.78
N GLY A 65 14.44 -17.34 -14.02
CA GLY A 65 15.29 -17.39 -15.21
C GLY A 65 15.88 -16.01 -15.48
N TRP A 66 17.18 -15.95 -15.77
CA TRP A 66 17.86 -14.68 -16.02
C TRP A 66 18.72 -14.72 -17.27
N THR A 67 18.59 -13.66 -18.07
CA THR A 67 19.39 -13.45 -19.27
C THR A 67 20.16 -12.13 -19.17
N PRO A 68 21.51 -12.14 -19.07
CA PRO A 68 22.31 -10.93 -18.89
C PRO A 68 22.25 -9.95 -20.06
N ASN A 69 21.98 -10.42 -21.27
CA ASN A 69 21.91 -9.61 -22.48
C ASN A 69 20.61 -9.86 -23.26
N GLN A 70 20.16 -8.88 -24.02
CA GLN A 70 18.93 -8.98 -24.81
C GLN A 70 19.04 -9.92 -26.02
N GLN A 71 20.23 -10.48 -26.28
CA GLN A 71 20.43 -11.43 -27.39
C GLN A 71 20.09 -12.87 -27.00
N PHE A 72 19.60 -13.13 -25.77
CA PHE A 72 19.23 -14.46 -25.27
C PHE A 72 20.33 -15.52 -25.44
N THR A 73 21.58 -15.08 -25.53
CA THR A 73 22.73 -15.95 -25.84
C THR A 73 23.09 -16.87 -24.68
N ARG A 74 22.67 -16.51 -23.46
CA ARG A 74 22.82 -17.31 -22.26
C ARG A 74 21.67 -17.04 -21.31
N SER A 75 20.98 -18.09 -20.88
CA SER A 75 19.96 -18.03 -19.84
C SER A 75 20.16 -19.19 -18.89
N ASP A 76 20.16 -18.89 -17.59
CA ASP A 76 20.30 -19.87 -16.52
C ASP A 76 19.26 -19.56 -15.42
N ILE A 77 19.04 -20.51 -14.51
CA ILE A 77 18.18 -20.32 -13.34
C ILE A 77 19.02 -19.78 -12.18
N TYR A 78 18.55 -18.71 -11.56
CA TYR A 78 19.18 -18.06 -10.42
C TYR A 78 18.28 -18.11 -9.20
N LEU A 79 18.92 -18.07 -8.03
CA LEU A 79 18.28 -17.97 -6.73
C LEU A 79 18.79 -16.69 -6.06
N ILE A 80 17.87 -15.90 -5.49
CA ILE A 80 18.22 -14.73 -4.69
C ILE A 80 17.59 -14.82 -3.31
N ASP A 81 18.36 -14.43 -2.30
CA ASP A 81 17.88 -14.31 -0.93
C ASP A 81 17.07 -13.03 -0.78
N VAL A 82 15.94 -13.15 -0.09
CA VAL A 82 15.04 -12.04 0.18
C VAL A 82 15.20 -11.61 1.63
N PRO A 83 15.56 -10.35 1.90
CA PRO A 83 15.70 -9.86 3.27
C PRO A 83 14.36 -9.87 3.99
N ALA A 84 14.37 -10.26 5.26
CA ALA A 84 13.20 -10.13 6.11
C ALA A 84 12.81 -8.65 6.24
N ILE A 85 11.54 -8.33 6.04
CA ILE A 85 11.04 -6.98 6.31
C ILE A 85 10.97 -6.82 7.82
N THR A 86 11.98 -6.20 8.42
CA THR A 86 11.89 -5.70 9.79
C THR A 86 10.89 -4.54 9.80
N LYS A 87 9.74 -4.76 10.46
CA LYS A 87 8.81 -3.68 10.77
C LYS A 87 9.47 -2.80 11.84
N GLU A 88 10.24 -1.81 11.42
CA GLU A 88 10.67 -0.77 12.34
C GLU A 88 9.45 0.12 12.66
N GLY A 89 9.11 0.22 13.94
CA GLY A 89 8.09 1.14 14.44
C GLY A 89 6.82 0.47 15.01
N THR A 90 6.94 -0.22 16.14
CA THR A 90 5.88 -0.31 17.17
C THR A 90 6.49 -0.84 18.46
N SER A 91 7.11 0.07 19.21
CA SER A 91 7.45 -0.08 20.63
C SER A 91 6.83 1.09 21.36
#